data_AF-A0A238XMF1-F1
#
_entry.id   AF-A0A238XMF1-F1
#
_cell.length_a   1.000
_cell.length_b   1.000
_cell.length_c   1.000
_cell.angle_alpha   90.00
_cell.angle_beta   90.00
_cell.angle_gamma   90.00
#
_symmetry.space_group_name_H-M   'P 1'
#
loop_
_entity.id
_entity.type
_entity.pdbx_description
1 polymer ?
#
loop_
_entity_poly.entity_id
_entity_poly.type
_entity_poly.pdbx_seq_one_letter_code
_entity_poly.pdbx_strand_id
1 'polypeptide(L)'
;MATNLREELHQLSASEAAFYARLGLQLGVATLADVSEWVDDVLLQEPEPELFYLELYRYLRTGKDEVLAYLSLAFPPESFSVRPALAWLQQHLSAGSWSLGQTISALYRLRLLVTSDREIGWIYGLAADYEHSSQESAEALRDVYRETEAFLACYHDYTFANRAEWLYLDAALEQRLANLRS
;
A
#
# COMPACT_ATOMS: atom_id res chain seq x y z
N MET A 1 4.94 -7.29 10.77
CA MET A 1 3.53 -7.14 11.18
C MET A 1 2.70 -7.54 9.98
N ALA A 2 1.62 -8.32 10.15
CA ALA A 2 0.69 -8.57 9.05
C ALA A 2 -0.31 -7.41 8.98
N THR A 3 -0.66 -6.95 7.78
CA THR A 3 -1.67 -5.90 7.60
C THR A 3 -3.03 -6.46 8.03
N ASN A 4 -3.69 -5.85 9.03
CA ASN A 4 -4.99 -6.31 9.50
C ASN A 4 -6.09 -5.78 8.57
N LEU A 5 -6.26 -6.44 7.41
CA LEU A 5 -7.25 -6.05 6.40
C LEU A 5 -8.67 -6.02 6.94
N ARG A 6 -9.00 -6.86 7.94
CA ARG A 6 -10.31 -6.85 8.58
C ARG A 6 -10.60 -5.50 9.24
N GLU A 7 -9.70 -5.03 10.10
CA GLU A 7 -9.89 -3.76 10.80
C GLU A 7 -9.88 -2.57 9.83
N GLU A 8 -9.07 -2.64 8.79
CA GLU A 8 -8.89 -1.54 7.86
C GLU A 8 -10.00 -1.41 6.82
N LEU A 9 -10.53 -2.53 6.32
CA LEU A 9 -11.45 -2.54 5.18
C LEU A 9 -12.93 -2.58 5.58
N HIS A 10 -13.29 -2.92 6.83
CA HIS A 10 -14.69 -3.13 7.23
C HIS A 10 -15.62 -1.91 7.10
N GLN A 11 -15.07 -0.69 7.00
CA GLN A 11 -15.86 0.55 6.84
C GLN A 11 -15.90 1.05 5.40
N LEU A 12 -15.26 0.34 4.47
CA LEU A 12 -15.14 0.75 3.08
C LEU A 12 -16.26 0.14 2.25
N SER A 13 -16.63 0.81 1.15
CA SER A 13 -17.49 0.16 0.15
C SER A 13 -16.78 -1.05 -0.45
N ALA A 14 -17.53 -2.02 -0.97
CA ALA A 14 -16.94 -3.18 -1.64
C ALA A 14 -15.94 -2.80 -2.74
N SER A 15 -16.22 -1.73 -3.50
CA SER A 15 -15.32 -1.20 -4.53
C SER A 15 -13.99 -0.71 -3.99
N GLU A 16 -14.02 0.02 -2.87
CA GLU A 16 -12.83 0.57 -2.24
C GLU A 16 -12.03 -0.53 -1.52
N ALA A 17 -12.71 -1.43 -0.80
CA ALA A 17 -12.08 -2.58 -0.18
C ALA A 17 -11.40 -3.49 -1.22
N ALA A 18 -12.03 -3.73 -2.36
CA ALA A 18 -11.45 -4.49 -3.46
C ALA A 18 -10.20 -3.80 -4.06
N PHE A 19 -10.23 -2.47 -4.19
CA PHE A 19 -9.07 -1.69 -4.63
C PHE A 19 -7.88 -1.90 -3.69
N TYR A 20 -8.08 -1.77 -2.38
CA TYR A 20 -7.01 -1.89 -1.38
C TYR A 20 -6.56 -3.35 -1.17
N ALA A 21 -7.45 -4.33 -1.26
CA ALA A 21 -7.07 -5.74 -1.27
C ALA A 21 -6.19 -6.08 -2.48
N ARG A 22 -6.58 -5.60 -3.68
CA ARG A 22 -5.77 -5.76 -4.90
C ARG A 22 -4.40 -5.08 -4.74
N LEU A 23 -4.40 -3.83 -4.29
CA LEU A 23 -3.17 -3.07 -4.10
C LEU A 23 -2.25 -3.75 -3.08
N GLY A 24 -2.82 -4.20 -1.96
CA GLY A 24 -2.09 -4.94 -0.92
C GLY A 24 -1.41 -6.20 -1.46
N LEU A 25 -2.15 -7.00 -2.25
CA LEU A 25 -1.61 -8.18 -2.93
C LEU A 25 -0.51 -7.81 -3.94
N GLN A 26 -0.71 -6.76 -4.74
CA GLN A 26 0.25 -6.32 -5.76
C GLN A 26 1.55 -5.81 -5.15
N LEU A 27 1.49 -5.12 -4.02
CA LEU A 27 2.67 -4.65 -3.28
C LEU A 27 3.30 -5.77 -2.46
N GLY A 28 2.51 -6.78 -2.08
CA GLY A 28 2.95 -7.88 -1.22
C GLY A 28 2.79 -7.59 0.28
N VAL A 29 2.19 -6.45 0.65
CA VAL A 29 1.84 -6.10 2.05
C VAL A 29 0.67 -6.94 2.58
N ALA A 30 -0.11 -7.52 1.66
CA ALA A 30 -1.10 -8.53 1.94
C ALA A 30 -0.79 -9.83 1.17
N THR A 31 -1.11 -10.95 1.79
CA THR A 31 -1.08 -12.30 1.24
C THR A 31 -2.48 -12.75 0.85
N LEU A 32 -2.59 -13.87 0.12
CA LEU A 32 -3.88 -14.49 -0.14
C LEU A 32 -4.58 -14.97 1.14
N ALA A 33 -3.80 -15.35 2.16
CA ALA A 33 -4.36 -15.74 3.45
C ALA A 33 -5.04 -14.55 4.14
N ASP A 34 -4.39 -13.37 4.13
CA ASP A 34 -4.97 -12.15 4.72
C ASP A 34 -6.27 -11.74 4.01
N VAL A 35 -6.30 -11.83 2.68
CA VAL A 35 -7.52 -11.55 1.90
C VAL A 35 -8.60 -12.61 2.14
N SER A 36 -8.22 -13.89 2.29
CA SER A 36 -9.16 -14.96 2.61
C SER A 36 -9.80 -14.76 3.98
N GLU A 37 -9.01 -14.43 5.00
CA GLU A 37 -9.50 -14.18 6.35
C GLU A 37 -10.49 -13.00 6.37
N TRP A 38 -10.16 -11.91 5.67
CA TRP A 38 -11.07 -10.78 5.51
C TRP A 38 -12.40 -11.18 4.84
N VAL A 39 -12.35 -11.94 3.74
CA VAL A 39 -13.57 -12.40 3.04
C VAL A 39 -14.39 -13.34 3.91
N ASP A 40 -13.75 -14.29 4.61
CA ASP A 40 -14.43 -15.20 5.54
C ASP A 40 -15.15 -14.41 6.65
N ASP A 41 -14.50 -13.39 7.21
CA ASP A 41 -15.09 -12.53 8.23
C ASP A 41 -16.34 -11.79 7.72
N VAL A 42 -16.30 -11.25 6.51
CA VAL A 42 -17.45 -10.58 5.88
C VAL A 42 -18.61 -11.57 5.69
N LEU A 43 -18.33 -12.73 5.11
CA LEU A 43 -19.34 -13.76 4.84
C LEU A 43 -19.99 -14.33 6.11
N LEU A 44 -19.28 -14.32 7.24
CA LEU A 44 -19.79 -14.79 8.53
C LEU A 44 -20.61 -13.73 9.28
N GLN A 45 -20.31 -12.44 9.08
CA GLN A 45 -20.95 -11.34 9.81
C GLN A 45 -22.15 -10.77 9.07
N GLU A 46 -22.12 -10.74 7.73
CA GLU A 46 -23.18 -10.19 6.92
C GLU A 46 -24.25 -11.25 6.62
N PRO A 47 -25.53 -11.01 6.98
CA PRO A 47 -26.61 -11.98 6.70
C PRO A 47 -26.91 -12.12 5.20
N GLU A 48 -26.65 -11.07 4.42
CA GLU A 48 -26.82 -11.02 2.97
C GLU A 48 -25.58 -10.36 2.32
N PRO A 49 -24.44 -11.07 2.25
CA PRO A 49 -23.21 -10.51 1.72
C PRO A 49 -23.36 -10.21 0.22
N GLU A 50 -22.71 -9.14 -0.24
CA GLU A 50 -22.68 -8.80 -1.66
C GLU A 50 -22.14 -9.96 -2.51
N LEU A 51 -22.70 -10.15 -3.72
CA LEU A 51 -22.29 -11.22 -4.65
C LEU A 51 -20.77 -11.20 -4.93
N PHE A 52 -20.18 -10.02 -4.92
CA PHE A 52 -18.73 -9.81 -5.02
C PHE A 52 -17.93 -10.68 -4.04
N TYR A 53 -18.31 -10.71 -2.75
CA TYR A 53 -17.59 -11.46 -1.73
C TYR A 53 -17.71 -12.97 -1.94
N LEU A 54 -18.89 -13.44 -2.36
CA LEU A 54 -19.13 -14.84 -2.70
C LEU A 54 -18.28 -15.30 -3.89
N GLU A 55 -18.15 -14.45 -4.91
CA GLU A 55 -17.29 -14.73 -6.06
C GLU A 55 -15.81 -14.67 -5.70
N LEU A 56 -15.38 -13.65 -4.95
CA LEU A 56 -14.00 -13.52 -4.48
C LEU A 56 -13.58 -14.75 -3.67
N TYR A 57 -14.44 -15.25 -2.78
CA TYR A 57 -14.21 -16.49 -2.04
C TYR A 57 -13.91 -17.70 -2.93
N ARG A 58 -14.57 -17.80 -4.09
CA ARG A 58 -14.32 -18.88 -5.05
C ARG A 58 -12.96 -18.71 -5.72
N TYR A 59 -12.57 -17.49 -6.07
CA TYR A 59 -11.28 -17.18 -6.69
C TYR A 59 -10.10 -17.32 -5.72
N LEU A 60 -10.29 -17.12 -4.42
CA LEU A 60 -9.22 -17.28 -3.42
C LEU A 60 -8.60 -18.69 -3.41
N ARG A 61 -9.28 -19.69 -3.99
CA ARG A 61 -8.79 -21.08 -4.12
C ARG A 61 -8.03 -21.36 -5.42
N THR A 62 -8.03 -20.44 -6.38
CA THR A 62 -7.45 -20.68 -7.72
C THR A 62 -6.01 -20.20 -7.83
N GLY A 63 -5.63 -19.17 -7.09
CA GLY A 63 -4.28 -18.60 -7.14
C GLY A 63 -4.28 -17.08 -7.13
N LYS A 64 -3.08 -16.48 -6.99
CA LYS A 64 -2.94 -15.02 -6.82
C LYS A 64 -3.31 -14.27 -8.10
N ASP A 65 -2.93 -14.80 -9.25
CA ASP A 65 -3.12 -14.11 -10.53
C ASP A 65 -4.60 -14.06 -10.92
N GLU A 66 -5.35 -15.12 -10.65
CA GLU A 66 -6.79 -15.18 -10.85
C GLU A 66 -7.54 -14.25 -9.90
N VAL A 67 -7.11 -14.15 -8.63
CA VAL A 67 -7.66 -13.20 -7.66
C VAL A 67 -7.42 -11.76 -8.13
N LEU A 68 -6.21 -11.43 -8.56
CA LEU A 68 -5.88 -10.10 -9.08
C LEU A 68 -6.67 -9.75 -10.35
N ALA A 69 -6.85 -10.73 -11.23
CA ALA A 69 -7.66 -10.56 -12.44
C ALA A 69 -9.14 -10.31 -12.08
N TYR A 70 -9.70 -11.09 -11.16
CA TYR A 70 -11.07 -10.90 -10.68
C TYR A 70 -11.27 -9.54 -10.03
N LEU A 71 -10.41 -9.14 -9.07
CA LEU A 71 -10.50 -7.85 -8.40
C LEU A 71 -10.42 -6.67 -9.39
N SER A 72 -9.69 -6.83 -10.49
CA SER A 72 -9.60 -5.81 -11.54
C SER A 72 -10.80 -5.77 -12.48
N LEU A 73 -11.56 -6.87 -12.59
CA LEU A 73 -12.78 -6.96 -13.39
C LEU A 73 -14.01 -6.53 -12.60
N ALA A 74 -14.09 -6.94 -11.33
CA ALA A 74 -15.22 -6.67 -10.44
C ALA A 74 -15.43 -5.16 -10.22
N PHE A 75 -14.32 -4.41 -10.14
CA PHE A 75 -14.35 -2.96 -10.04
C PHE A 75 -13.42 -2.32 -11.08
N PRO A 76 -13.96 -1.53 -12.03
CA PRO A 76 -13.16 -0.80 -13.01
C PRO A 76 -12.22 0.21 -12.32
N PRO A 77 -11.26 0.83 -13.05
CA PRO A 77 -10.14 1.58 -12.46
C PRO A 77 -10.54 2.95 -11.91
N GLU A 78 -11.59 3.04 -11.10
CA GLU A 78 -11.66 4.11 -10.10
C GLU A 78 -10.42 3.95 -9.21
N SER A 79 -9.62 5.02 -9.16
CA SER A 79 -8.44 5.07 -8.31
C SER A 79 -8.84 5.72 -6.99
N PHE A 80 -8.74 4.95 -5.92
CA PHE A 80 -8.74 5.53 -4.58
C PHE A 80 -7.34 6.03 -4.27
N SER A 81 -7.25 6.90 -3.26
CA SER A 81 -5.98 7.43 -2.80
C SER A 81 -5.02 6.31 -2.42
N VAL A 82 -3.77 6.37 -2.87
CA VAL A 82 -2.73 5.40 -2.48
C VAL A 82 -2.03 5.74 -1.17
N ARG A 83 -2.46 6.81 -0.48
CA ARG A 83 -1.85 7.27 0.77
C ARG A 83 -1.82 6.20 1.86
N PRO A 84 -2.90 5.41 2.12
CA PRO A 84 -2.84 4.30 3.07
C PRO A 84 -1.81 3.24 2.68
N ALA A 85 -1.65 2.97 1.38
CA ALA A 85 -0.65 2.01 0.93
C ALA A 85 0.78 2.48 1.17
N LEU A 86 1.05 3.79 1.05
CA LEU A 86 2.33 4.38 1.46
C LEU A 86 2.54 4.28 2.98
N ALA A 87 1.49 4.46 3.78
CA ALA A 87 1.53 4.25 5.23
C ALA A 87 1.85 2.79 5.58
N TRP A 88 1.28 1.81 4.88
CA TRP A 88 1.63 0.39 5.07
C TRP A 88 3.12 0.12 4.83
N LEU A 89 3.68 0.68 3.75
CA LEU A 89 5.13 0.54 3.47
C LEU A 89 5.98 1.13 4.58
N GLN A 90 5.57 2.28 5.14
CA GLN A 90 6.22 2.90 6.30
C GLN A 90 6.20 1.98 7.52
N GLN A 91 5.05 1.40 7.84
CA GLN A 91 4.89 0.48 8.98
C GLN A 91 5.74 -0.78 8.79
N HIS A 92 5.77 -1.34 7.59
CA HIS A 92 6.57 -2.53 7.29
C HIS A 92 8.08 -2.29 7.42
N LEU A 93 8.55 -1.14 6.91
CA LEU A 93 9.95 -0.73 6.98
C LEU A 93 10.39 -0.43 8.43
N SER A 94 9.61 0.37 9.16
CA SER A 94 9.91 0.77 10.54
C SER A 94 9.84 -0.39 11.53
N ALA A 95 8.94 -1.35 11.31
CA ALA A 95 8.87 -2.58 12.08
C ALA A 95 9.99 -3.58 11.73
N GLY A 96 10.85 -3.28 10.74
CA GLY A 96 11.89 -4.18 10.26
C GLY A 96 11.36 -5.46 9.61
N SER A 97 10.05 -5.52 9.32
CA SER A 97 9.44 -6.72 8.72
C SER A 97 9.77 -6.87 7.25
N TRP A 98 10.10 -5.76 6.59
CA TRP A 98 10.55 -5.72 5.20
C TRP A 98 11.98 -5.19 5.09
N SER A 99 12.74 -5.80 4.19
CA SER A 99 14.03 -5.26 3.75
C SER A 99 13.84 -3.98 2.94
N LEU A 100 14.87 -3.13 2.91
CA LEU A 100 14.88 -1.91 2.10
C LEU A 100 14.55 -2.20 0.62
N GLY A 101 15.13 -3.25 0.04
CA GLY A 101 14.88 -3.62 -1.36
C GLY A 101 13.43 -4.01 -1.64
N GLN A 102 12.76 -4.71 -0.71
CA GLN A 102 11.33 -5.01 -0.82
C GLN A 102 10.50 -3.72 -0.79
N THR A 103 10.80 -2.82 0.14
CA THR A 103 10.13 -1.53 0.26
C THR A 103 10.31 -0.66 -0.99
N ILE A 104 11.53 -0.54 -1.51
CA ILE A 104 11.84 0.20 -2.74
C ILE A 104 11.12 -0.41 -3.95
N SER A 105 11.09 -1.74 -4.06
CA SER A 105 10.36 -2.42 -5.15
C SER A 105 8.86 -2.12 -5.11
N ALA A 106 8.25 -2.13 -3.92
CA ALA A 106 6.85 -1.80 -3.74
C ALA A 106 6.56 -0.31 -4.02
N LEU A 107 7.41 0.60 -3.51
CA LEU A 107 7.36 2.03 -3.82
C LEU A 107 7.41 2.28 -5.33
N TYR A 108 8.33 1.60 -6.02
CA TYR A 108 8.46 1.75 -7.47
C TYR A 108 7.20 1.28 -8.21
N ARG A 109 6.46 0.28 -7.72
CA ARG A 109 5.14 -0.10 -8.29
C ARG A 109 4.09 0.99 -8.08
N LEU A 110 4.10 1.65 -6.92
CA LEU A 110 3.19 2.76 -6.61
C LEU A 110 3.40 4.02 -7.46
N ARG A 111 4.54 4.16 -8.13
CA ARG A 111 4.85 5.35 -8.97
C ARG A 111 3.80 5.67 -10.04
N LEU A 112 3.04 4.65 -10.48
CA LEU A 112 1.99 4.80 -11.50
C LEU A 112 0.64 5.25 -10.93
N LEU A 113 0.51 5.28 -9.59
CA LEU A 113 -0.74 5.54 -8.89
C LEU A 113 -0.69 6.80 -8.02
N VAL A 114 0.51 7.29 -7.67
CA VAL A 114 0.68 8.61 -7.06
C VAL A 114 0.40 9.72 -8.07
N THR A 115 -0.11 10.86 -7.61
CA THR A 115 -0.57 11.95 -8.49
C THR A 115 0.35 13.17 -8.51
N SER A 116 1.29 13.30 -7.56
CA SER A 116 2.22 14.44 -7.50
C SER A 116 3.54 14.11 -8.18
N ASP A 117 3.99 14.98 -9.08
CA ASP A 117 5.31 14.88 -9.73
C ASP A 117 6.46 14.83 -8.71
N ARG A 118 6.28 15.48 -7.55
CA ARG A 118 7.28 15.45 -6.48
C ARG A 118 7.41 14.06 -5.88
N GLU A 119 6.29 13.38 -5.66
CA GLU A 119 6.29 11.99 -5.16
C GLU A 119 6.92 11.04 -6.17
N ILE A 120 6.57 11.20 -7.45
CA ILE A 120 7.15 10.43 -8.56
C ILE A 120 8.67 10.63 -8.58
N GLY A 121 9.14 11.87 -8.49
CA GLY A 121 10.57 12.21 -8.46
C GLY A 121 11.30 11.58 -7.28
N TRP A 122 10.71 11.63 -6.08
CA TRP A 122 11.24 10.96 -4.90
C TRP A 122 11.35 9.44 -5.09
N ILE A 123 10.30 8.80 -5.59
CA ILE A 123 10.29 7.35 -5.82
C ILE A 123 11.38 6.94 -6.83
N TYR A 124 11.54 7.69 -7.93
CA TYR A 124 12.62 7.43 -8.89
C TYR A 124 14.01 7.66 -8.29
N GLY A 125 14.19 8.73 -7.53
CA GLY A 125 15.45 9.04 -6.86
C GLY A 125 15.88 7.92 -5.91
N LEU A 126 14.99 7.53 -4.99
CA LEU A 126 15.26 6.45 -4.03
C LEU A 126 15.55 5.12 -4.71
N ALA A 127 14.86 4.80 -5.80
CA ALA A 127 15.12 3.57 -6.56
C ALA A 127 16.51 3.58 -7.23
N ALA A 128 16.90 4.72 -7.84
CA ALA A 128 18.22 4.88 -8.44
C ALA A 128 19.34 4.86 -7.38
N ASP A 129 19.14 5.57 -6.26
CA ASP A 129 20.10 5.62 -5.15
C ASP A 129 20.28 4.24 -4.53
N TYR A 130 19.20 3.46 -4.39
CA TYR A 130 19.27 2.06 -3.95
C TYR A 130 20.06 1.16 -4.91
N GLU A 131 19.76 1.23 -6.22
CA GLU A 131 20.46 0.43 -7.23
C GLU A 131 21.97 0.70 -7.20
N HIS A 132 22.35 1.97 -7.18
CA HIS A 132 23.74 2.39 -7.09
C HIS A 132 24.40 1.94 -5.78
N SER A 133 23.80 2.28 -4.64
CA SER A 133 24.37 2.01 -3.30
C SER A 133 24.47 0.53 -2.98
N SER A 134 23.59 -0.32 -3.55
CA SER A 134 23.59 -1.77 -3.33
C SER A 134 24.87 -2.47 -3.79
N GLN A 135 25.66 -1.81 -4.64
CA GLN A 135 26.91 -2.33 -5.20
C GLN A 135 28.16 -1.76 -4.53
N GLU A 136 28.03 -0.72 -3.70
CA GLU A 136 29.17 0.06 -3.19
C GLU A 136 29.55 -0.34 -1.76
N SER A 137 28.70 0.01 -0.79
CA SER A 137 29.03 -0.17 0.63
C SER A 137 27.79 -0.24 1.51
N ALA A 138 27.95 -0.83 2.69
CA ALA A 138 26.89 -0.86 3.70
C ALA A 138 26.55 0.54 4.24
N GLU A 139 27.45 1.51 4.13
CA GLU A 139 27.22 2.89 4.59
C GLU A 139 26.31 3.66 3.62
N ALA A 140 26.57 3.56 2.31
CA ALA A 140 25.69 4.13 1.28
C ALA A 140 24.24 3.59 1.39
N LEU A 141 24.09 2.29 1.66
CA LEU A 141 22.77 1.70 1.91
C LEU A 141 22.06 2.26 3.15
N ARG A 142 22.79 2.71 4.18
CA ARG A 142 22.17 3.35 5.36
C ARG A 142 21.61 4.72 5.03
N ASP A 143 22.27 5.49 4.16
CA ASP A 143 21.75 6.78 3.72
C ASP A 143 20.47 6.61 2.92
N VAL A 144 20.43 5.66 1.98
CA VAL A 144 19.21 5.32 1.24
C VAL A 144 18.10 4.85 2.18
N TYR A 145 18.42 4.03 3.19
CA TYR A 145 17.45 3.61 4.20
C TYR A 145 16.85 4.82 4.92
N ARG A 146 17.68 5.75 5.40
CA ARG A 146 17.23 6.95 6.12
C ARG A 146 16.37 7.85 5.23
N GLU A 147 16.75 8.05 3.98
CA GLU A 147 15.95 8.84 3.03
C GLU A 147 14.61 8.16 2.72
N THR A 148 14.61 6.84 2.56
CA THR A 148 13.39 6.05 2.33
C THR A 148 12.45 6.13 3.54
N GLU A 149 13.01 6.00 4.74
CA GLU A 149 12.25 6.12 5.99
C GLU A 149 11.66 7.53 6.14
N ALA A 150 12.45 8.58 5.90
CA ALA A 150 11.99 9.96 5.99
C ALA A 150 10.88 10.28 4.96
N PHE A 151 11.02 9.80 3.72
CA PHE A 151 9.99 9.92 2.70
C PHE A 151 8.69 9.23 3.14
N LEU A 152 8.78 7.96 3.56
CA LEU A 152 7.62 7.18 4.01
C LEU A 152 6.97 7.74 5.28
N ALA A 153 7.75 8.34 6.18
CA ALA A 153 7.24 8.98 7.40
C ALA A 153 6.27 10.15 7.12
N CYS A 154 6.33 10.75 5.93
CA CYS A 154 5.36 11.77 5.52
C CYS A 154 3.92 11.24 5.48
N TYR A 155 3.75 9.92 5.33
CA TYR A 155 2.46 9.25 5.16
C TYR A 155 1.97 8.50 6.40
N HIS A 156 2.71 8.51 7.52
CA HIS A 156 2.39 7.70 8.69
C HIS A 156 0.99 8.01 9.30
N ASP A 157 0.53 9.25 9.13
CA ASP A 157 -0.77 9.72 9.62
C ASP A 157 -1.94 9.23 8.77
N TYR A 158 -1.72 8.69 7.56
CA TYR A 158 -2.82 8.32 6.67
C TYR A 158 -3.37 6.94 7.03
N THR A 159 -4.53 6.94 7.66
CA THR A 159 -5.29 5.72 8.00
C THR A 159 -6.70 5.80 7.43
N PHE A 160 -7.37 4.66 7.30
CA PHE A 160 -8.80 4.65 6.95
C PHE A 160 -9.66 5.35 8.01
N ALA A 161 -9.29 5.22 9.29
CA ALA A 161 -10.03 5.78 10.42
C ALA A 161 -10.05 7.32 10.43
N ASN A 162 -9.00 7.98 9.92
CA ASN A 162 -8.91 9.44 9.89
C ASN A 162 -9.12 10.04 8.49
N ARG A 163 -9.91 9.39 7.64
CA ARG A 163 -10.17 9.86 6.26
C ARG A 163 -10.69 11.29 6.17
N ALA A 164 -11.44 11.75 7.17
CA ALA A 164 -11.93 13.12 7.25
C ALA A 164 -10.79 14.17 7.36
N GLU A 165 -9.61 13.76 7.81
CA GLU A 165 -8.44 14.62 8.00
C GLU A 165 -7.53 14.67 6.76
N TRP A 166 -7.71 13.78 5.78
CA TRP A 166 -6.78 13.63 4.65
C TRP A 166 -6.60 14.91 3.84
N LEU A 167 -7.63 15.75 3.71
CA LEU A 167 -7.50 17.06 3.06
C LEU A 167 -6.45 17.95 3.74
N TYR A 168 -6.40 17.94 5.08
CA TYR A 168 -5.43 18.72 5.85
C TYR A 168 -4.04 18.09 5.79
N LEU A 169 -3.97 16.75 5.81
CA LEU A 169 -2.71 16.02 5.64
C LEU A 169 -2.10 16.30 4.26
N ASP A 170 -2.90 16.26 3.20
CA ASP A 170 -2.46 16.55 1.83
C ASP A 170 -1.97 17.99 1.67
N ALA A 171 -2.62 18.95 2.32
CA ALA A 171 -2.17 20.35 2.33
C ALA A 171 -0.78 20.51 2.99
N ALA A 172 -0.46 19.70 4.00
CA ALA A 172 0.85 19.70 4.66
C ALA A 172 1.90 18.82 3.94
N LEU A 173 1.46 17.81 3.18
CA LEU A 173 2.33 16.82 2.56
C LEU A 173 3.35 17.45 1.60
N GLU A 174 2.92 18.39 0.75
CA GLU A 174 3.81 19.05 -0.20
C GLU A 174 4.97 19.78 0.49
N GLN A 175 4.69 20.40 1.64
CA GLN A 175 5.72 21.06 2.45
C GLN A 175 6.63 20.05 3.14
N ARG A 176 6.07 18.95 3.69
CA ARG A 176 6.86 17.85 4.28
C ARG A 176 7.85 17.29 3.25
N LEU A 177 7.37 16.98 2.03
CA LEU A 177 8.19 16.44 0.94
C LEU A 177 9.24 17.43 0.43
N ALA A 178 8.98 18.73 0.46
CA ALA A 178 9.95 19.76 0.07
C ALA A 178 11.11 19.87 1.07
N ASN A 179 10.86 19.61 2.35
CA ASN A 179 11.84 19.74 3.43
C ASN A 179 12.73 18.50 3.60
N LEU A 180 12.48 17.40 2.88
CA LEU A 180 13.27 16.16 2.98
C LEU A 180 14.72 16.30 2.47
N ARG A 181 15.06 17.38 1.76
CA ARG A 181 16.42 17.68 1.24
C ARG A 181 16.95 19.07 1.61
N SER A 182 16.37 19.71 2.63
CA SER A 182 16.92 20.96 3.20
C SER A 182 17.95 20.69 4.27
#